data_AF-A0A2E9ITE6-F1
#
_entry.id   AF-A0A2E9ITE6-F1
#
_cell.length_a   1.000
_cell.length_b   1.000
_cell.length_c   1.000
_cell.angle_alpha   90.00
_cell.angle_beta   90.00
_cell.angle_gamma   90.00
#
_symmetry.space_group_name_H-M   'P 1'
#
loop_
_entity.id
_entity.type
_entity.pdbx_description
1 polymer ?
#
loop_
_entity_poly.entity_id
_entity_poly.type
_entity_poly.pdbx_seq_one_letter_code
_entity_poly.pdbx_strand_id
1 'polypeptide(L)'
;MFNKYSYTLFALTLITATASADTTWIGAGTDAASSDIGDAANWSDGLPTNSDPASEGFIGLVGGSPVTVELESRSDLNGRNYTVSNGSTIHSVGDFPDTSNDGFRWGNSTLTLDGGHLDIDSAETSYLGRGGAVTIHMNAGSSLELGGTAYLGYDSTVVVNQNGGTTVVGGTMVLQWPYNADPSGNIFNLSAGTVTVGGLTVNDENGDSSNYFNFTSGSTGSLTITEAGFDFESMVNAGEIRINGNATSVFADFAVDSSIGGQTTLSLIPEPGAYALLTGVCALSAIMLRRRERRA
;
A
#
# COMPACT_ATOMS: atom_id res chain seq x y z
N MET A 1 11.39 39.98 -60.88
CA MET A 1 10.38 39.27 -60.08
C MET A 1 10.82 37.82 -59.97
N PHE A 2 11.34 37.41 -58.81
CA PHE A 2 11.66 36.01 -58.52
C PHE A 2 10.80 35.58 -57.34
N ASN A 3 9.86 34.66 -57.59
CA ASN A 3 9.03 34.05 -56.56
C ASN A 3 9.89 33.16 -55.67
N LYS A 4 10.01 33.51 -54.39
CA LYS A 4 10.56 32.63 -53.35
C LYS A 4 9.48 31.62 -52.96
N TYR A 5 9.67 30.36 -53.35
CA TYR A 5 8.91 29.25 -52.79
C TYR A 5 9.60 28.80 -51.49
N SER A 6 8.93 29.00 -50.36
CA SER A 6 9.34 28.43 -49.07
C SER A 6 8.88 26.98 -49.00
N TYR A 7 9.82 26.04 -48.94
CA TYR A 7 9.55 24.64 -48.64
C TYR A 7 9.51 24.47 -47.12
N THR A 8 8.32 24.24 -46.57
CA THR A 8 8.15 23.86 -45.16
C THR A 8 8.48 22.38 -45.04
N LEU A 9 9.64 22.06 -44.45
CA LEU A 9 10.04 20.69 -44.15
C LEU A 9 9.28 20.23 -42.90
N PHE A 10 8.30 19.32 -43.07
CA PHE A 10 7.66 18.64 -41.94
C PHE A 10 8.56 17.47 -41.52
N ALA A 11 9.24 17.61 -40.38
CA ALA A 11 9.91 16.49 -39.72
C ALA A 11 8.85 15.69 -38.95
N LEU A 12 8.50 14.51 -39.47
CA LEU A 12 7.67 13.55 -38.75
C LEU A 12 8.57 12.82 -37.76
N THR A 13 8.55 13.23 -36.49
CA THR A 13 9.24 12.51 -35.42
C THR A 13 8.49 11.21 -35.17
N LEU A 14 9.06 10.10 -35.65
CA LEU A 14 8.55 8.77 -35.35
C LEU A 14 8.86 8.47 -33.88
N ILE A 15 7.88 8.69 -33.00
CA ILE A 15 7.97 8.24 -31.62
C ILE A 15 7.77 6.73 -31.66
N THR A 16 8.85 5.96 -31.56
CA THR A 16 8.80 4.52 -31.33
C THR A 16 8.29 4.31 -29.90
N ALA A 17 7.00 4.03 -29.76
CA ALA A 17 6.48 3.47 -28.52
C ALA A 17 7.00 2.03 -28.41
N THR A 18 7.94 1.80 -27.51
CA THR A 18 8.29 0.44 -27.09
C THR A 18 7.14 -0.07 -26.23
N ALA A 19 6.23 -0.84 -26.83
CA ALA A 19 5.28 -1.64 -26.05
C ALA A 19 6.08 -2.78 -25.42
N SER A 20 6.39 -2.67 -24.13
CA SER A 20 6.93 -3.79 -23.36
C SER A 20 5.76 -4.69 -22.95
N ALA A 21 5.77 -5.96 -23.35
CA ALA A 21 4.75 -6.91 -22.95
C ALA A 21 4.95 -7.33 -21.49
N ASP A 22 3.88 -7.54 -20.73
CA ASP A 22 3.95 -8.12 -19.39
C ASP A 22 4.55 -9.54 -19.46
N THR A 23 5.31 -9.91 -18.43
CA THR A 23 5.89 -11.25 -18.29
C THR A 23 5.12 -12.03 -17.24
N THR A 24 4.87 -13.32 -17.48
CA THR A 24 4.14 -14.17 -16.53
C THR A 24 5.09 -15.18 -15.92
N TRP A 25 4.93 -15.42 -14.62
CA TRP A 25 5.59 -16.53 -13.94
C TRP A 25 5.15 -17.85 -14.57
N ILE A 26 6.10 -18.57 -15.17
CA ILE A 26 5.88 -19.89 -15.76
C ILE A 26 6.39 -21.01 -14.85
N GLY A 27 7.06 -20.63 -13.75
CA GLY A 27 7.75 -21.55 -12.86
C GLY A 27 9.02 -22.10 -13.48
N ALA A 28 9.77 -22.86 -12.69
CA ALA A 28 10.92 -23.60 -13.19
C ALA A 28 10.48 -24.39 -14.43
N GLY A 29 11.13 -24.13 -15.57
CA GLY A 29 11.06 -25.02 -16.71
C GLY A 29 11.47 -26.45 -16.32
N THR A 30 11.71 -27.33 -17.28
CA THR A 30 12.03 -28.75 -17.01
C THR A 30 13.23 -29.00 -16.07
N ASP A 31 13.99 -27.96 -15.70
CA ASP A 31 15.01 -27.96 -14.65
C ASP A 31 14.45 -27.32 -13.37
N ALA A 32 13.81 -28.14 -12.53
CA ALA A 32 13.07 -27.81 -11.31
C ALA A 32 13.92 -27.26 -10.13
N ALA A 33 14.96 -26.47 -10.38
CA ALA A 33 15.98 -26.15 -9.37
C ALA A 33 15.84 -24.78 -8.70
N SER A 34 15.02 -23.86 -9.20
CA SER A 34 14.90 -22.55 -8.56
C SER A 34 13.48 -22.02 -8.58
N SER A 35 12.91 -21.86 -7.38
CA SER A 35 11.69 -21.08 -7.08
C SER A 35 11.98 -19.58 -7.03
N ASP A 36 13.23 -19.16 -7.31
CA ASP A 36 13.68 -17.78 -7.23
C ASP A 36 12.93 -16.88 -8.21
N ILE A 37 12.31 -15.84 -7.66
CA ILE A 37 11.70 -14.77 -8.42
C ILE A 37 12.74 -13.96 -9.20
N GLY A 38 14.01 -14.01 -8.79
CA GLY A 38 15.20 -13.44 -9.41
C GLY A 38 15.74 -14.19 -10.64
N ASP A 39 15.28 -15.41 -10.92
CA ASP A 39 15.72 -16.17 -12.10
C ASP A 39 14.88 -15.84 -13.33
N ALA A 40 15.51 -15.23 -14.36
CA ALA A 40 14.87 -14.90 -15.63
C ALA A 40 14.29 -16.10 -16.38
N ALA A 41 14.79 -17.33 -16.13
CA ALA A 41 14.28 -18.54 -16.76
C ALA A 41 12.88 -18.93 -16.27
N ASN A 42 12.45 -18.42 -15.12
CA ASN A 42 11.13 -18.66 -14.53
C ASN A 42 10.02 -17.75 -15.09
N TRP A 43 10.37 -16.89 -16.05
CA TRP A 43 9.51 -15.86 -16.61
C TRP A 43 9.34 -16.04 -18.11
N SER A 44 8.11 -15.87 -18.62
CA SER A 44 7.79 -16.08 -20.05
C SER A 44 8.64 -15.24 -20.99
N ASP A 45 8.97 -14.02 -20.59
CA ASP A 45 9.66 -13.03 -21.41
C ASP A 45 10.83 -12.37 -20.66
N GLY A 46 11.45 -13.11 -19.74
CA GLY A 46 12.53 -12.64 -18.87
C GLY A 46 12.03 -11.86 -17.65
N LEU A 47 12.97 -11.38 -16.84
CA LEU A 47 12.68 -10.76 -15.55
C LEU A 47 11.83 -9.48 -15.67
N PRO A 48 10.89 -9.27 -14.74
CA PRO A 48 10.24 -7.98 -14.54
C PRO A 48 11.27 -6.83 -14.42
N THR A 49 11.01 -5.67 -15.04
CA THR A 49 11.88 -4.49 -14.93
C THR A 49 11.04 -3.22 -14.84
N ASN A 50 11.52 -2.24 -14.07
CA ASN A 50 10.95 -0.90 -14.01
C ASN A 50 11.79 0.07 -14.88
N SER A 51 11.99 -0.27 -16.16
CA SER A 51 12.92 0.47 -17.04
C SER A 51 12.45 1.87 -17.45
N ASP A 52 11.23 2.26 -17.08
CA ASP A 52 10.76 3.64 -17.14
C ASP A 52 9.72 3.89 -16.03
N PRO A 53 10.04 4.64 -14.97
CA PRO A 53 9.12 4.92 -13.87
C PRO A 53 7.89 5.76 -14.29
N ALA A 54 7.88 6.31 -15.51
CA ALA A 54 6.73 7.00 -16.10
C ALA A 54 5.89 6.10 -17.03
N SER A 55 6.37 4.90 -17.35
CA SER A 55 5.60 3.89 -18.08
C SER A 55 5.24 2.76 -17.13
N GLU A 56 3.99 2.34 -17.12
CA GLU A 56 3.55 1.11 -16.45
C GLU A 56 4.14 -0.17 -17.12
N GLY A 57 5.17 -0.01 -17.95
CA GLY A 57 5.65 -0.97 -18.94
C GLY A 57 6.74 -1.86 -18.39
N PHE A 58 6.30 -2.92 -17.72
CA PHE A 58 6.75 -4.32 -17.79
C PHE A 58 6.44 -4.96 -16.43
N ILE A 59 5.23 -5.51 -16.33
CA ILE A 59 4.69 -6.06 -15.09
C ILE A 59 5.00 -7.56 -15.04
N GLY A 60 5.52 -8.03 -13.90
CA GLY A 60 5.59 -9.45 -13.57
C GLY A 60 4.27 -9.94 -13.00
N LEU A 61 3.56 -10.81 -13.72
CA LEU A 61 2.38 -11.48 -13.21
C LEU A 61 2.76 -12.80 -12.51
N VAL A 62 2.56 -12.85 -11.19
CA VAL A 62 2.61 -14.09 -10.41
C VAL A 62 1.17 -14.56 -10.20
N GLY A 63 0.69 -15.48 -11.04
CA GLY A 63 -0.73 -15.87 -11.06
C GLY A 63 -1.09 -16.88 -12.14
N GLY A 64 -2.39 -17.01 -12.42
CA GLY A 64 -2.98 -18.00 -13.35
C GLY A 64 -3.47 -19.27 -12.65
N SER A 65 -2.68 -19.76 -11.69
CA SER A 65 -3.07 -20.72 -10.64
C SER A 65 -2.29 -20.40 -9.37
N PRO A 66 -2.78 -20.76 -8.16
CA PRO A 66 -2.05 -20.52 -6.92
C PRO A 66 -0.64 -21.10 -6.99
N VAL A 67 0.37 -20.27 -6.78
CA VAL A 67 1.79 -20.66 -6.74
C VAL A 67 2.50 -19.90 -5.63
N THR A 68 3.48 -20.54 -5.00
CA THR A 68 4.44 -19.87 -4.12
C THR A 68 5.73 -19.67 -4.88
N VAL A 69 6.21 -18.43 -4.95
CA VAL A 69 7.51 -18.05 -5.51
C VAL A 69 8.37 -17.54 -4.37
N GLU A 70 9.67 -17.78 -4.45
CA GLU A 70 10.60 -17.48 -3.36
C GLU A 70 11.47 -16.27 -3.68
N LEU A 71 11.81 -15.51 -2.65
CA LEU A 71 12.87 -14.50 -2.68
C LEU A 71 14.16 -15.17 -2.19
N GLU A 72 15.19 -15.22 -3.03
CA GLU A 72 16.51 -15.72 -2.62
C GLU A 72 17.46 -14.58 -2.19
N SER A 73 17.12 -13.34 -2.51
CA SER A 73 17.88 -12.15 -2.17
C SER A 73 17.00 -11.02 -1.64
N ARG A 74 17.60 -10.25 -0.71
CA ARG A 74 17.00 -9.08 -0.06
C ARG A 74 16.50 -8.03 -1.04
N SER A 75 16.98 -8.05 -2.29
CA SER A 75 16.74 -7.03 -3.31
C SER A 75 15.94 -7.53 -4.51
N ASP A 76 15.41 -8.75 -4.48
CA ASP A 76 14.78 -9.34 -5.68
C ASP A 76 13.53 -8.59 -6.14
N LEU A 77 12.89 -7.84 -5.25
CA LEU A 77 11.79 -6.97 -5.61
C LEU A 77 12.23 -5.58 -6.09
N ASN A 78 13.51 -5.21 -5.98
CA ASN A 78 13.97 -3.85 -6.27
C ASN A 78 13.94 -3.52 -7.76
N GLY A 79 13.37 -2.36 -8.10
CA GLY A 79 13.32 -1.91 -9.49
C GLY A 79 12.37 -2.73 -10.34
N ARG A 80 11.34 -3.36 -9.75
CA ARG A 80 10.45 -4.30 -10.44
C ARG A 80 9.00 -4.07 -10.05
N ASN A 81 8.11 -4.22 -11.02
CA ASN A 81 6.67 -4.10 -10.81
C ASN A 81 6.02 -5.48 -10.87
N TYR A 82 5.18 -5.80 -9.89
CA TYR A 82 4.55 -7.11 -9.77
C TYR A 82 3.04 -7.00 -9.56
N THR A 83 2.31 -7.93 -10.14
CA THR A 83 0.93 -8.25 -9.76
C THR A 83 0.90 -9.69 -9.26
N VAL A 84 0.45 -9.89 -8.02
CA VAL A 84 0.27 -11.20 -7.40
C VAL A 84 -1.21 -11.42 -7.21
N SER A 85 -1.73 -12.52 -7.75
CA SER A 85 -3.18 -12.77 -7.79
C SER A 85 -3.52 -14.24 -7.59
N ASN A 86 -4.82 -14.54 -7.49
CA ASN A 86 -5.35 -15.90 -7.47
C ASN A 86 -4.81 -16.79 -6.34
N GLY A 87 -4.55 -16.23 -5.17
CA GLY A 87 -4.03 -16.94 -4.00
C GLY A 87 -2.53 -17.28 -4.09
N SER A 88 -1.81 -16.74 -5.08
CA SER A 88 -0.36 -16.90 -5.17
C SER A 88 0.36 -16.07 -4.11
N THR A 89 1.58 -16.50 -3.76
CA THR A 89 2.39 -15.90 -2.71
C THR A 89 3.80 -15.63 -3.23
N ILE A 90 4.30 -14.41 -3.04
CA ILE A 90 5.73 -14.14 -3.00
C ILE A 90 6.17 -14.33 -1.55
N HIS A 91 7.06 -15.27 -1.30
CA HIS A 91 7.50 -15.66 0.04
C HIS A 91 9.00 -15.45 0.20
N SER A 92 9.44 -14.86 1.31
CA SER A 92 10.85 -14.80 1.68
C SER A 92 11.20 -15.98 2.58
N VAL A 93 12.09 -16.87 2.12
CA VAL A 93 12.52 -18.03 2.90
C VAL A 93 13.61 -17.64 3.88
N GLY A 94 13.23 -17.23 5.10
CA GLY A 94 14.12 -17.11 6.26
C GLY A 94 15.32 -16.17 6.09
N ASP A 95 16.20 -16.17 7.10
CA ASP A 95 17.36 -15.25 7.21
C ASP A 95 18.18 -15.22 5.92
N PHE A 96 18.06 -14.12 5.18
CA PHE A 96 18.96 -13.83 4.08
C PHE A 96 20.41 -13.92 4.60
N PRO A 97 21.29 -14.71 3.97
CA PRO A 97 22.60 -15.01 4.51
C PRO A 97 23.52 -13.78 4.45
N ASP A 98 23.42 -12.87 5.43
CA ASP A 98 24.52 -11.97 5.79
C ASP A 98 24.39 -11.40 7.22
N THR A 99 25.49 -11.51 7.95
CA THR A 99 25.73 -11.34 9.40
C THR A 99 25.71 -9.90 9.92
N SER A 100 25.03 -8.97 9.25
CA SER A 100 25.05 -7.55 9.63
C SER A 100 23.67 -6.89 9.52
N ASN A 101 22.77 -7.04 10.49
CA ASN A 101 21.65 -6.09 10.76
C ASN A 101 20.80 -5.62 9.56
N ASP A 102 20.74 -6.39 8.48
CA ASP A 102 20.36 -5.88 7.18
C ASP A 102 19.08 -6.56 6.70
N GLY A 103 17.97 -6.42 7.41
CA GLY A 103 16.70 -7.08 7.04
C GLY A 103 16.17 -6.74 5.64
N PHE A 104 15.00 -7.27 5.27
CA PHE A 104 14.40 -7.16 3.92
C PHE A 104 14.44 -5.72 3.35
N ARG A 105 14.83 -5.54 2.07
CA ARG A 105 15.04 -4.22 1.46
C ARG A 105 14.25 -4.06 0.18
N TRP A 106 13.45 -3.01 0.10
CA TRP A 106 12.62 -2.80 -1.07
C TRP A 106 12.57 -1.34 -1.52
N GLY A 107 12.78 -1.09 -2.82
CA GLY A 107 12.72 0.23 -3.42
C GLY A 107 12.44 0.22 -4.92
N ASN A 108 12.07 1.39 -5.43
CA ASN A 108 11.83 1.69 -6.85
C ASN A 108 10.83 0.73 -7.55
N SER A 109 9.69 0.47 -6.92
CA SER A 109 8.82 -0.66 -7.30
C SER A 109 7.35 -0.43 -7.01
N THR A 110 6.49 -1.11 -7.76
CA THR A 110 5.05 -1.20 -7.49
C THR A 110 4.64 -2.66 -7.31
N LEU A 111 3.88 -2.97 -6.25
CA LEU A 111 3.26 -4.26 -6.05
C LEU A 111 1.75 -4.12 -5.98
N THR A 112 1.05 -4.91 -6.79
CA THR A 112 -0.39 -5.07 -6.70
C THR A 112 -0.71 -6.47 -6.19
N LEU A 113 -1.37 -6.55 -5.04
CA LEU A 113 -1.92 -7.78 -4.51
C LEU A 113 -3.43 -7.80 -4.80
N ASP A 114 -3.84 -8.72 -5.68
CA ASP A 114 -5.23 -8.89 -6.12
C ASP A 114 -5.74 -10.29 -5.77
N GLY A 115 -5.96 -10.51 -4.48
CA GLY A 115 -6.17 -11.83 -3.91
C GLY A 115 -4.89 -12.66 -3.82
N GLY A 116 -3.72 -12.02 -3.94
CA GLY A 116 -2.40 -12.62 -3.75
C GLY A 116 -1.72 -12.15 -2.47
N HIS A 117 -0.55 -12.69 -2.18
CA HIS A 117 0.12 -12.56 -0.90
C HIS A 117 1.59 -12.15 -1.06
N LEU A 118 2.05 -11.24 -0.21
CA LEU A 118 3.47 -11.01 0.05
C LEU A 118 3.72 -11.41 1.51
N ASP A 119 4.61 -12.38 1.69
CA ASP A 119 4.96 -12.94 2.98
C ASP A 119 6.48 -12.83 3.21
N ILE A 120 6.86 -11.85 4.04
CA ILE A 120 8.23 -11.68 4.49
C ILE A 120 8.34 -12.25 5.90
N ASP A 121 8.48 -13.57 5.97
CA ASP A 121 8.64 -14.36 7.20
C ASP A 121 10.05 -14.24 7.80
N SER A 122 10.51 -12.99 7.96
CA SER A 122 11.73 -12.67 8.70
C SER A 122 11.36 -11.87 9.93
N ALA A 123 11.84 -12.28 11.11
CA ALA A 123 11.76 -11.47 12.33
C ALA A 123 12.62 -10.18 12.25
N GLU A 124 13.43 -10.05 11.20
CA GLU A 124 14.26 -8.88 10.93
C GLU A 124 13.43 -7.67 10.49
N THR A 125 14.09 -6.51 10.46
CA THR A 125 13.46 -5.25 10.04
C THR A 125 13.23 -5.23 8.52
N SER A 126 12.03 -4.86 8.08
CA SER A 126 11.73 -4.55 6.69
C SER A 126 11.93 -3.07 6.39
N TYR A 127 12.69 -2.77 5.33
CA TYR A 127 13.03 -1.42 4.89
C TYR A 127 12.41 -1.14 3.53
N LEU A 128 11.25 -0.51 3.52
CA LEU A 128 10.56 -0.11 2.30
C LEU A 128 10.94 1.33 1.94
N GLY A 129 11.05 1.61 0.64
CA GLY A 129 11.52 2.90 0.15
C GLY A 129 13.03 3.06 0.29
N ARG A 130 13.81 1.99 0.04
CA ARG A 130 15.28 2.03 0.02
C ARG A 130 15.78 2.05 -1.43
N GLY A 131 16.44 3.13 -1.83
CA GLY A 131 16.96 3.31 -3.19
C GLY A 131 15.90 3.64 -4.24
N GLY A 132 14.71 4.06 -3.81
CA GLY A 132 13.63 4.55 -4.67
C GLY A 132 12.24 4.32 -4.07
N ALA A 133 11.23 4.99 -4.63
CA ALA A 133 9.87 4.96 -4.11
C ALA A 133 9.23 3.56 -4.19
N VAL A 134 8.35 3.23 -3.24
CA VAL A 134 7.56 1.99 -3.25
C VAL A 134 6.08 2.32 -3.21
N THR A 135 5.31 1.67 -4.08
CA THR A 135 3.84 1.70 -4.00
C THR A 135 3.29 0.29 -3.84
N ILE A 136 2.38 0.10 -2.88
CA ILE A 136 1.68 -1.17 -2.68
C ILE A 136 0.18 -0.93 -2.83
N HIS A 137 -0.48 -1.70 -3.69
CA HIS A 137 -1.92 -1.76 -3.80
C HIS A 137 -2.41 -3.11 -3.28
N MET A 138 -3.36 -3.11 -2.34
CA MET A 138 -3.92 -4.34 -1.79
C MET A 138 -5.43 -4.36 -1.97
N ASN A 139 -5.93 -5.39 -2.64
CA ASN A 139 -7.36 -5.61 -2.82
C ASN A 139 -7.89 -6.69 -1.88
N ALA A 140 -9.21 -6.88 -1.88
CA ALA A 140 -9.86 -7.91 -1.07
C ALA A 140 -9.26 -9.31 -1.31
N GLY A 141 -9.11 -10.09 -0.23
CA GLY A 141 -8.51 -11.43 -0.26
C GLY A 141 -6.98 -11.46 -0.27
N SER A 142 -6.32 -10.30 -0.32
CA SER A 142 -4.86 -10.21 -0.31
C SER A 142 -4.26 -10.20 1.10
N SER A 143 -2.98 -10.53 1.23
CA SER A 143 -2.23 -10.29 2.48
C SER A 143 -0.83 -9.72 2.27
N LEU A 144 -0.43 -8.83 3.18
CA LEU A 144 0.92 -8.32 3.31
C LEU A 144 1.41 -8.66 4.72
N GLU A 145 2.41 -9.50 4.83
CA GLU A 145 2.99 -9.92 6.10
C GLU A 145 4.47 -9.53 6.16
N LEU A 146 4.83 -8.78 7.21
CA LEU A 146 6.20 -8.36 7.51
C LEU A 146 6.52 -8.84 8.94
N GLY A 147 7.36 -9.86 9.07
CA GLY A 147 7.54 -10.58 10.34
C GLY A 147 8.14 -9.76 11.50
N GLY A 148 8.88 -8.68 11.21
CA GLY A 148 9.50 -7.81 12.21
C GLY A 148 8.97 -6.37 12.19
N THR A 149 9.81 -5.41 12.59
CA THR A 149 9.53 -3.97 12.45
C THR A 149 9.54 -3.59 10.97
N ALA A 150 8.60 -2.74 10.55
CA ALA A 150 8.54 -2.25 9.17
C ALA A 150 8.76 -0.73 9.13
N TYR A 151 9.75 -0.29 8.36
CA TYR A 151 9.95 1.12 8.06
C TYR A 151 9.42 1.43 6.67
N LEU A 152 8.39 2.27 6.63
CA LEU A 152 7.75 2.77 5.43
C LEU A 152 8.35 4.15 5.17
N GLY A 153 9.40 4.20 4.38
CA GLY A 153 10.10 5.44 4.06
C GLY A 153 11.52 5.48 4.61
N TYR A 154 12.40 4.61 4.08
CA TYR A 154 13.78 4.56 4.54
C TYR A 154 14.64 5.74 4.04
N ASP A 155 14.70 5.93 2.73
CA ASP A 155 15.35 7.07 2.07
C ASP A 155 14.49 7.69 0.96
N SER A 156 13.36 7.06 0.66
CA SER A 156 12.42 7.42 -0.41
C SER A 156 10.98 7.20 0.05
N THR A 157 10.02 7.80 -0.64
CA THR A 157 8.58 7.73 -0.32
C THR A 157 8.00 6.32 -0.43
N VAL A 158 7.17 5.92 0.53
CA VAL A 158 6.37 4.69 0.49
C VAL A 158 4.88 5.02 0.56
N VAL A 159 4.09 4.50 -0.37
CA VAL A 159 2.63 4.63 -0.36
C VAL A 159 2.00 3.24 -0.34
N VAL A 160 1.16 2.97 0.65
CA VAL A 160 0.33 1.76 0.71
C VAL A 160 -1.12 2.15 0.52
N ASN A 161 -1.82 1.48 -0.39
CA ASN A 161 -3.23 1.68 -0.69
C ASN A 161 -3.97 0.36 -0.42
N GLN A 162 -4.49 0.22 0.80
CA GLN A 162 -5.22 -0.96 1.23
C GLN A 162 -6.72 -0.77 1.00
N ASN A 163 -7.18 -1.34 -0.12
CA ASN A 163 -8.58 -1.40 -0.53
C ASN A 163 -9.34 -2.62 0.02
N GLY A 164 -8.63 -3.52 0.69
CA GLY A 164 -9.14 -4.75 1.30
C GLY A 164 -7.99 -5.64 1.76
N GLY A 165 -8.31 -6.85 2.22
CA GLY A 165 -7.30 -7.81 2.66
C GLY A 165 -6.74 -7.53 4.06
N THR A 166 -5.57 -8.07 4.36
CA THR A 166 -4.95 -8.02 5.69
C THR A 166 -3.48 -7.61 5.61
N THR A 167 -3.09 -6.61 6.39
CA THR A 167 -1.68 -6.30 6.63
C THR A 167 -1.31 -6.71 8.05
N VAL A 168 -0.20 -7.42 8.21
CA VAL A 168 0.37 -7.80 9.51
C VAL A 168 1.82 -7.35 9.57
N VAL A 169 2.18 -6.60 10.61
CA VAL A 169 3.57 -6.27 10.95
C VAL A 169 3.84 -6.84 12.33
N GLY A 170 4.76 -7.81 12.43
CA GLY A 170 5.04 -8.49 13.71
C GLY A 170 5.64 -7.55 14.77
N GLY A 171 6.29 -6.47 14.35
CA GLY A 171 6.82 -5.41 15.21
C GLY A 171 6.11 -4.07 15.01
N THR A 172 6.84 -2.98 15.26
CA THR A 172 6.32 -1.61 15.05
C THR A 172 6.25 -1.29 13.56
N MET A 173 5.15 -0.70 13.11
CA MET A 173 5.11 0.00 11.84
C MET A 173 5.59 1.44 12.06
N VAL A 174 6.64 1.84 11.35
CA VAL A 174 7.25 3.15 11.45
C VAL A 174 7.12 3.85 10.11
N LEU A 175 6.35 4.92 10.04
CA LEU A 175 6.31 5.81 8.88
C LEU A 175 7.48 6.78 9.02
N GLN A 176 8.37 6.77 8.03
CA GLN A 176 9.69 7.41 8.00
C GLN A 176 10.74 6.81 8.96
N TRP A 177 11.90 6.44 8.42
CA TRP A 177 13.07 6.03 9.21
C TRP A 177 13.65 7.20 10.02
N PRO A 178 13.91 7.04 11.33
CA PRO A 178 14.21 8.15 12.24
C PRO A 178 15.61 8.78 12.08
N TYR A 179 16.49 8.22 11.24
CA TYR A 179 17.86 8.71 11.09
C TYR A 179 18.17 9.35 9.73
N ASN A 180 17.22 9.35 8.79
CA ASN A 180 17.39 9.94 7.46
C ASN A 180 16.43 11.13 7.29
N ALA A 181 16.99 12.28 6.90
CA ALA A 181 16.32 13.57 7.07
C ALA A 181 15.21 13.90 6.07
N ASP A 182 14.91 13.10 5.03
CA ASP A 182 14.15 13.65 3.88
C ASP A 182 13.11 12.77 3.14
N PRO A 183 12.74 11.53 3.53
CA PRO A 183 11.58 10.92 2.88
C PRO A 183 10.28 11.51 3.45
N SER A 184 9.73 12.51 2.75
CA SER A 184 8.37 13.04 2.94
C SER A 184 7.35 12.21 2.15
N GLY A 185 6.10 12.23 2.59
CA GLY A 185 4.97 11.66 1.86
C GLY A 185 4.77 10.16 2.05
N ASN A 186 5.27 9.58 3.15
CA ASN A 186 5.03 8.18 3.49
C ASN A 186 3.62 8.01 4.02
N ILE A 187 2.76 7.35 3.26
CA ILE A 187 1.32 7.31 3.52
C ILE A 187 0.84 5.87 3.51
N PHE A 188 0.13 5.48 4.58
CA PHE A 188 -0.66 4.25 4.60
C PHE A 188 -2.14 4.59 4.48
N ASN A 189 -2.74 4.37 3.32
CA ASN A 189 -4.17 4.56 3.07
C ASN A 189 -4.94 3.26 3.35
N LEU A 190 -5.91 3.33 4.26
CA LEU A 190 -6.79 2.24 4.63
C LEU A 190 -8.24 2.59 4.27
N SER A 191 -8.78 1.95 3.23
CA SER A 191 -10.20 2.07 2.86
C SER A 191 -11.02 0.86 3.27
N ALA A 192 -10.43 -0.33 3.36
CA ALA A 192 -11.08 -1.53 3.90
C ALA A 192 -10.05 -2.58 4.32
N GLY A 193 -10.51 -3.61 5.03
CA GLY A 193 -9.66 -4.70 5.52
C GLY A 193 -9.07 -4.40 6.90
N THR A 194 -8.04 -5.13 7.29
CA THR A 194 -7.44 -5.01 8.62
C THR A 194 -5.94 -4.74 8.53
N VAL A 195 -5.43 -3.93 9.45
CA VAL A 195 -4.01 -3.72 9.68
C VAL A 195 -3.73 -4.12 11.13
N THR A 196 -2.80 -5.03 11.37
CA THR A 196 -2.40 -5.45 12.72
C THR A 196 -0.91 -5.23 12.88
N VAL A 197 -0.51 -4.46 13.89
CA VAL A 197 0.91 -4.12 14.13
C VAL A 197 1.25 -4.21 15.62
N GLY A 198 2.51 -4.45 15.94
CA GLY A 198 3.06 -4.42 17.30
C GLY A 198 3.00 -3.03 17.96
N GLY A 199 3.13 -1.99 17.14
CA GLY A 199 3.10 -0.58 17.53
C GLY A 199 3.02 0.30 16.28
N LEU A 200 2.71 1.58 16.45
CA LEU A 200 2.72 2.57 15.38
C LEU A 200 3.58 3.76 15.78
N THR A 201 4.44 4.20 14.88
CA THR A 201 5.20 5.44 15.01
C THR A 201 5.14 6.19 13.70
N VAL A 202 4.88 7.48 13.76
CA VAL A 202 4.94 8.37 12.60
C VAL A 202 5.98 9.43 12.91
N ASN A 203 7.09 9.39 12.18
CA ASN A 203 8.11 10.42 12.29
C ASN A 203 7.81 11.53 11.28
N ASP A 204 8.10 12.76 11.68
CA ASP A 204 7.97 13.97 10.86
C ASP A 204 9.24 14.81 11.07
N GLU A 205 10.39 14.22 10.76
CA GLU A 205 11.71 14.83 11.05
C GLU A 205 11.92 16.15 10.29
N ASN A 206 11.22 16.33 9.16
CA ASN A 206 11.26 17.56 8.37
C ASN A 206 10.15 18.57 8.75
N GLY A 207 9.21 18.18 9.63
CA GLY A 207 8.13 19.02 10.14
C GLY A 207 7.12 19.46 9.08
N ASP A 208 6.98 18.71 8.00
CA ASP A 208 6.04 19.03 6.91
C ASP A 208 4.69 18.31 7.05
N SER A 209 4.59 17.39 8.01
CA SER A 209 3.40 16.60 8.32
C SER A 209 2.88 15.83 7.10
N SER A 210 3.78 15.40 6.22
CA SER A 210 3.47 14.63 5.01
C SER A 210 3.41 13.13 5.25
N ASN A 211 3.92 12.65 6.40
CA ASN A 211 3.84 11.26 6.82
C ASN A 211 2.63 11.04 7.72
N TYR A 212 1.79 10.06 7.39
CA TYR A 212 0.60 9.77 8.20
C TYR A 212 -0.06 8.43 7.84
N PHE A 213 -0.75 7.85 8.81
CA PHE A 213 -1.72 6.79 8.59
C PHE A 213 -3.08 7.41 8.27
N ASN A 214 -3.76 6.93 7.24
CA ASN A 214 -4.95 7.56 6.70
C ASN A 214 -6.11 6.57 6.57
N PHE A 215 -7.24 6.87 7.20
CA PHE A 215 -8.51 6.25 6.85
C PHE A 215 -9.15 7.05 5.72
N THR A 216 -9.45 6.41 4.60
CA THR A 216 -10.11 7.12 3.49
C THR A 216 -11.58 7.44 3.81
N SER A 217 -12.18 8.34 3.05
CA SER A 217 -13.63 8.59 3.14
C SER A 217 -14.43 7.29 3.04
N GLY A 218 -15.34 7.06 4.00
CA GLY A 218 -16.16 5.85 4.06
C GLY A 218 -15.39 4.56 4.35
N SER A 219 -14.17 4.66 4.91
CA SER A 219 -13.37 3.48 5.23
C SER A 219 -14.12 2.52 6.15
N THR A 220 -14.07 1.24 5.80
CA THR A 220 -14.56 0.12 6.63
C THR A 220 -13.40 -0.64 7.28
N GLY A 221 -12.18 -0.13 7.13
CA GLY A 221 -10.99 -0.78 7.65
C GLY A 221 -10.79 -0.56 9.15
N SER A 222 -9.93 -1.37 9.74
CA SER A 222 -9.50 -1.21 11.13
C SER A 222 -7.98 -1.32 11.29
N LEU A 223 -7.43 -0.53 12.19
CA LEU A 223 -6.05 -0.59 12.65
C LEU A 223 -6.02 -1.16 14.07
N THR A 224 -5.33 -2.29 14.25
CA THR A 224 -5.15 -2.96 15.52
C THR A 224 -3.69 -2.80 15.95
N ILE A 225 -3.47 -2.25 17.14
CA ILE A 225 -2.17 -2.33 17.81
C ILE A 225 -2.22 -3.48 18.82
N THR A 226 -1.25 -4.40 18.79
CA THR A 226 -1.13 -5.47 19.79
C THR A 226 -0.53 -4.95 21.11
N GLU A 227 -1.13 -3.88 21.60
CA GLU A 227 -0.86 -3.25 22.88
C GLU A 227 -2.19 -2.87 23.54
N ALA A 228 -2.36 -3.23 24.81
CA ALA A 228 -3.56 -2.91 25.55
C ALA A 228 -3.56 -1.43 25.97
N GLY A 229 -4.64 -0.71 25.65
CA GLY A 229 -4.78 0.71 26.01
C GLY A 229 -3.90 1.66 25.20
N PHE A 230 -3.55 1.29 23.96
CA PHE A 230 -2.78 2.15 23.07
C PHE A 230 -3.46 3.51 22.88
N ASP A 231 -2.68 4.60 23.00
CA ASP A 231 -3.18 5.97 22.97
C ASP A 231 -3.35 6.50 21.53
N PHE A 232 -4.41 6.04 20.88
CA PHE A 232 -4.80 6.55 19.56
C PHE A 232 -5.20 8.04 19.57
N GLU A 233 -5.69 8.55 20.70
CA GLU A 233 -6.16 9.94 20.80
C GLU A 233 -5.00 10.92 20.61
N SER A 234 -3.85 10.65 21.24
CA SER A 234 -2.63 11.44 21.06
C SER A 234 -2.20 11.49 19.59
N MET A 235 -2.19 10.34 18.90
CA MET A 235 -1.78 10.28 17.49
C MET A 235 -2.75 11.01 16.55
N VAL A 236 -4.06 10.90 16.78
CA VAL A 236 -5.05 11.67 16.00
C VAL A 236 -4.90 13.17 16.25
N ASN A 237 -4.72 13.58 17.50
CA ASN A 237 -4.53 14.99 17.87
C ASN A 237 -3.22 15.58 17.32
N ALA A 238 -2.19 14.75 17.17
CA ALA A 238 -0.92 15.12 16.52
C ALA A 238 -1.02 15.17 14.98
N GLY A 239 -2.14 14.72 14.39
CA GLY A 239 -2.31 14.64 12.95
C GLY A 239 -1.52 13.50 12.31
N GLU A 240 -1.10 12.50 13.09
CA GLU A 240 -0.37 11.31 12.60
C GLU A 240 -1.33 10.25 12.06
N ILE A 241 -2.55 10.21 12.61
CA ILE A 241 -3.69 9.44 12.09
C ILE A 241 -4.74 10.41 11.56
N ARG A 242 -5.16 10.21 10.30
CA ARG A 242 -6.03 11.14 9.57
C ARG A 242 -7.23 10.46 8.95
N ILE A 243 -8.24 11.27 8.67
CA ILE A 243 -9.36 10.97 7.79
C ILE A 243 -9.18 11.74 6.50
N ASN A 244 -9.09 11.02 5.39
CA ASN A 244 -8.99 11.59 4.05
C ASN A 244 -7.83 12.61 3.90
N GLY A 245 -6.71 12.34 4.56
CA GLY A 245 -5.52 13.18 4.58
C GLY A 245 -5.65 14.46 5.42
N ASN A 246 -6.74 14.65 6.16
CA ASN A 246 -6.96 15.85 6.96
C ASN A 246 -6.18 15.79 8.29
N ALA A 247 -5.18 16.65 8.44
CA ALA A 247 -4.37 16.75 9.67
C ALA A 247 -5.17 17.22 10.91
N THR A 248 -6.37 17.80 10.72
CA THR A 248 -7.26 18.23 11.81
C THR A 248 -8.39 17.25 12.08
N SER A 249 -8.16 15.96 11.84
CA SER A 249 -9.13 14.91 12.16
C SER A 249 -9.43 14.89 13.66
N VAL A 250 -10.68 14.64 14.03
CA VAL A 250 -11.06 14.62 15.45
C VAL A 250 -11.22 13.18 15.93
N PHE A 251 -10.70 12.89 17.12
CA PHE A 251 -10.74 11.54 17.69
C PHE A 251 -12.17 11.01 17.87
N ALA A 252 -13.16 11.89 18.05
CA ALA A 252 -14.57 11.54 18.17
C ALA A 252 -15.18 10.89 16.91
N ASP A 253 -14.52 10.99 15.75
CA ASP A 253 -14.95 10.32 14.51
C ASP A 253 -14.50 8.85 14.44
N PHE A 254 -13.73 8.40 15.44
CA PHE A 254 -13.21 7.05 15.53
C PHE A 254 -13.90 6.25 16.65
N ALA A 255 -14.00 4.95 16.43
CA ALA A 255 -14.37 3.98 17.45
C ALA A 255 -13.12 3.24 17.92
N VAL A 256 -12.98 3.09 19.24
CA VAL A 256 -11.94 2.28 19.86
C VAL A 256 -12.56 1.04 20.49
N ASP A 257 -12.03 -0.13 20.14
CA ASP A 257 -12.38 -1.41 20.72
C ASP A 257 -11.19 -2.02 21.45
N SER A 258 -11.34 -2.19 22.77
CA SER A 258 -10.39 -2.86 23.67
C SER A 258 -11.00 -4.10 24.33
N SER A 259 -12.05 -4.68 23.74
CA SER A 259 -12.74 -5.85 24.29
C SER A 259 -11.89 -7.13 24.23
N ILE A 260 -10.89 -7.17 23.35
CA ILE A 260 -9.91 -8.25 23.23
C ILE A 260 -8.68 -7.90 24.06
N GLY A 261 -8.36 -8.73 25.05
CA GLY A 261 -7.20 -8.51 25.91
C GLY A 261 -5.88 -8.54 25.14
N GLY A 262 -5.01 -7.57 25.42
CA GLY A 262 -3.68 -7.47 24.80
C GLY A 262 -3.64 -6.68 23.48
N GLN A 263 -4.77 -6.13 23.02
CA GLN A 263 -4.81 -5.31 21.81
C GLN A 263 -5.82 -4.17 21.93
N THR A 264 -5.64 -3.15 21.10
CA THR A 264 -6.56 -2.02 20.95
C THR A 264 -6.79 -1.77 19.47
N THR A 265 -8.06 -1.66 19.06
CA THR A 265 -8.45 -1.52 17.65
C THR A 265 -9.09 -0.16 17.41
N LEU A 266 -8.65 0.56 16.40
CA LEU A 266 -9.22 1.81 15.91
C LEU A 266 -9.94 1.56 14.58
N SER A 267 -11.14 2.10 14.43
CA SER A 267 -11.88 2.15 13.16
C SER A 267 -12.62 3.46 13.02
N LEU A 268 -13.05 3.80 11.80
CA LEU A 268 -13.93 4.95 11.61
C LEU A 268 -15.35 4.62 12.04
N ILE A 269 -15.99 5.57 12.74
CA ILE A 269 -17.43 5.54 12.93
C ILE A 269 -18.05 5.84 11.56
N PRO A 270 -18.87 4.94 10.99
CA PRO A 270 -19.51 5.22 9.72
C PRO A 270 -20.35 6.50 9.81
N GLU A 271 -20.10 7.45 8.91
CA GLU A 271 -21.00 8.59 8.80
C GLU A 271 -22.43 8.09 8.52
N PRO A 272 -23.46 8.69 9.13
CA PRO A 272 -24.83 8.41 8.75
C PRO A 272 -24.96 8.70 7.26
N GLY A 273 -25.18 7.66 6.44
CA GLY A 273 -25.21 7.84 4.99
C GLY A 273 -26.17 8.95 4.59
N ALA A 274 -25.79 9.79 3.63
CA ALA A 274 -26.60 10.94 3.18
C ALA A 274 -28.05 10.55 2.87
N TYR A 275 -28.29 9.30 2.45
CA TYR A 275 -29.62 8.73 2.27
C TYR A 275 -30.43 8.59 3.57
N ALA A 276 -29.82 8.17 4.67
CA ALA A 276 -30.46 8.08 5.99
C ALA A 276 -30.81 9.48 6.53
N LEU A 277 -29.93 10.45 6.31
CA LEU A 277 -30.15 11.84 6.71
C LEU A 277 -31.25 12.49 5.86
N LEU A 278 -31.23 12.28 4.55
CA LEU A 278 -32.27 12.77 3.62
C LEU A 278 -33.62 12.11 3.88
N THR A 279 -33.68 10.79 4.10
CA THR A 279 -34.94 10.11 4.45
C THR A 279 -35.46 10.59 5.80
N GLY A 280 -34.59 10.84 6.79
CA GLY A 280 -34.96 11.46 8.05
C GLY A 280 -35.61 12.83 7.86
N VAL A 281 -34.98 13.72 7.09
CA VAL A 281 -35.51 15.06 6.78
C VAL A 281 -36.82 14.99 5.99
N CYS A 282 -36.92 14.12 5.00
CA CYS A 282 -38.15 13.90 4.23
C CYS A 282 -39.29 13.37 5.12
N ALA A 283 -39.01 12.42 6.02
CA ALA A 283 -39.99 11.89 6.96
C ALA A 283 -40.48 12.96 7.95
N LEU A 284 -39.57 13.77 8.50
CA LEU A 284 -39.89 14.94 9.32
C LEU A 284 -40.78 15.94 8.57
N SER A 285 -40.43 16.24 7.32
CA SER A 285 -41.19 17.16 6.46
C SER A 285 -42.61 16.65 6.19
N ALA A 286 -42.76 15.35 5.92
CA ALA A 286 -44.08 14.73 5.72
C ALA A 286 -44.94 14.75 6.99
N ILE A 287 -44.35 14.54 8.17
CA ILE A 287 -45.05 14.66 9.46
C ILE A 287 -45.50 16.10 9.72
N MET A 288 -44.64 17.08 9.42
CA MET A 288 -44.96 18.51 9.58
C MET A 288 -46.11 18.94 8.67
N LEU A 289 -46.11 18.51 7.40
CA LEU A 289 -47.19 18.77 6.46
C LEU A 289 -48.52 18.18 6.93
N ARG A 290 -48.53 16.90 7.34
CA ARG A 290 -49.75 16.26 7.90
C ARG A 290 -50.27 16.94 9.16
N ARG A 291 -49.39 17.47 10.02
CA ARG A 291 -49.81 18.20 11.22
C ARG A 291 -50.40 19.57 10.89
N ARG A 292 -49.93 20.23 9.84
CA ARG A 292 -50.46 21.52 9.37
C ARG A 292 -51.86 21.37 8.80
N GLU A 293 -52.10 20.33 8.00
CA GLU A 293 -53.43 20.05 7.43
C GLU A 293 -54.50 19.74 8.47
N ARG A 294 -54.13 19.14 9.62
CA ARG A 294 -55.09 18.85 10.71
C ARG A 294 -55.44 20.05 11.60
N ARG A 295 -54.75 21.18 11.44
CA ARG A 295 -54.95 22.41 12.23
C ARG A 295 -55.60 23.54 11.42
N ALA A 296 -55.80 23.34 10.12
CA ALA A 296 -56.56 24.21 9.23
C ALA A 296 -57.98 23.65 9.07
#